data_AF-A0A1C6DZ17-F1
#
_entry.id   AF-A0A1C6DZ17-F1
#
_cell.length_a   1.000
_cell.length_b   1.000
_cell.length_c   1.000
_cell.angle_alpha   90.00
_cell.angle_beta   90.00
_cell.angle_gamma   90.00
#
_symmetry.space_group_name_H-M   'P 1'
#
loop_
_entity.id
_entity.type
_entity.pdbx_description
1 polymer ?
#
loop_
_entity_poly.entity_id
_entity_poly.type
_entity_poly.pdbx_seq_one_letter_code
_entity_poly.pdbx_strand_id
1 'polypeptide(L)' 'MMTKLRIISRLWSHITDLRLYIRGQSSKTLEQIEDELDITEYYCRPYADVDDVDDV' A
#
# COMPACT_ATOMS: atom_id res chain seq x y z
N MET A 1 -7.92 8.86 11.74
CA MET A 1 -8.30 9.06 10.32
C MET A 1 -7.09 8.78 9.45
N MET A 2 -7.27 8.03 8.37
CA MET A 2 -6.20 7.72 7.42
C MET A 2 -6.04 8.91 6.46
N THR A 3 -4.82 9.46 6.33
CA THR A 3 -4.55 10.61 5.44
C THR A 3 -3.94 10.13 4.12
N LYS A 4 -4.10 10.90 3.03
CA LYS A 4 -3.47 10.61 1.73
C LYS A 4 -1.98 10.27 1.85
N LEU A 5 -1.21 11.10 2.58
CA LEU A 5 0.22 10.87 2.82
C LEU A 5 0.50 9.53 3.52
N ARG A 6 -0.31 9.15 4.52
CA ARG A 6 -0.13 7.86 5.21
C ARG A 6 -0.48 6.69 4.30
N ILE A 7 -1.42 6.83 3.37
CA ILE A 7 -1.79 5.78 2.40
C ILE A 7 -0.61 5.56 1.47
N ILE A 8 -0.04 6.64 0.93
CA ILE A 8 1.16 6.60 0.09
C ILE A 8 2.34 5.95 0.82
N SER A 9 2.60 6.33 2.08
CA SER A 9 3.67 5.68 2.87
C SER A 9 3.44 4.18 3.07
N ARG A 10 2.18 3.74 3.27
CA ARG A 10 1.86 2.31 3.37
C ARG A 10 2.07 1.57 2.07
N LEU A 11 1.67 2.14 0.93
CA LEU A 11 1.91 1.54 -0.39
C LEU A 11 3.42 1.31 -0.63
N TRP A 12 4.26 2.28 -0.28
CA TRP A 12 5.72 2.13 -0.34
C TRP A 12 6.27 1.08 0.65
N SER A 13 5.65 0.94 1.82
CA SER A 13 5.98 -0.14 2.76
C SER A 13 5.69 -1.50 2.15
N HIS A 14 4.53 -1.68 1.51
CA HIS A 14 4.18 -2.95 0.85
C HIS A 14 5.13 -3.33 -0.28
N ILE A 15 5.54 -2.35 -1.09
CA ILE A 15 6.57 -2.55 -2.12
C ILE A 15 7.88 -3.03 -1.47
N THR A 16 8.25 -2.46 -0.32
CA THR A 16 9.47 -2.85 0.40
C THR A 16 9.34 -4.26 0.97
N ASP A 17 8.20 -4.59 1.58
CA ASP A 17 7.93 -5.91 2.14
C ASP A 17 7.96 -7.00 1.07
N LEU A 18 7.34 -6.75 -0.10
CA LEU A 18 7.40 -7.66 -1.25
C LEU A 18 8.84 -7.85 -1.77
N ARG A 19 9.63 -6.76 -1.84
CA ARG A 19 11.05 -6.85 -2.25
C ARG A 19 11.88 -7.65 -1.25
N LEU A 20 11.65 -7.49 0.04
CA LEU A 20 12.32 -8.29 1.08
C LEU A 20 11.88 -9.75 1.02
N TYR A 21 10.60 -10.02 0.76
CA TYR A 21 10.04 -11.36 0.64
C TYR A 21 10.69 -12.13 -0.51
N ILE A 22 10.75 -11.52 -1.71
CA ILE A 22 11.39 -12.11 -2.90
C ILE A 22 12.88 -12.40 -2.66
N ARG A 23 13.56 -11.60 -1.83
CA ARG A 23 14.97 -11.80 -1.47
C ARG A 23 15.19 -12.85 -0.37
N GLY A 24 14.13 -13.42 0.19
CA GLY A 24 14.22 -14.30 1.36
C GLY A 24 14.69 -13.59 2.62
N GLN A 25 14.54 -12.27 2.69
CA GLN A 25 14.98 -11.41 3.79
C GLN A 25 13.82 -10.85 4.63
N SER A 26 12.57 -11.14 4.24
CA SER A 26 11.39 -10.69 4.97
C SER A 26 11.16 -11.54 6.22
N SER A 27 10.73 -10.89 7.30
CA SER A 27 10.16 -11.54 8.48
C SER A 27 8.65 -11.79 8.36
N LYS A 28 8.00 -11.24 7.32
CA LYS A 28 6.58 -11.43 7.01
C LYS A 28 6.39 -12.55 5.99
N THR A 29 5.33 -13.34 6.16
CA THR A 29 4.86 -14.28 5.13
C THR A 29 4.16 -13.52 3.99
N LEU A 30 3.95 -14.19 2.85
CA LEU A 30 3.18 -13.59 1.75
C LEU A 30 1.75 -13.27 2.17
N GLU A 31 1.09 -14.20 2.86
CA GLU A 31 -0.27 -14.03 3.39
C GLU A 31 -0.40 -12.79 4.27
N GLN A 32 0.57 -12.53 5.16
CA GLN A 32 0.57 -11.31 5.99
C GLN A 32 0.70 -10.03 5.15
N ILE A 33 1.50 -10.06 4.09
CA ILE A 33 1.66 -8.92 3.18
C ILE A 33 0.36 -8.69 2.40
N GLU A 34 -0.30 -9.75 1.95
CA GLU A 34 -1.59 -9.71 1.24
C GLU A 34 -2.72 -9.18 2.13
N ASP A 35 -2.81 -9.63 3.39
CA ASP A 35 -3.78 -9.13 4.36
C ASP A 35 -3.61 -7.61 4.61
N GLU A 36 -2.36 -7.14 4.72
CA GLU A 36 -2.09 -5.72 4.93
C GLU A 36 -2.34 -4.87 3.66
N LEU A 37 -2.14 -5.48 2.47
CA LEU A 37 -2.46 -4.90 1.17
C LEU A 37 -3.97 -4.72 1.03
N ASP A 38 -4.78 -5.71 1.40
CA ASP A 38 -6.25 -5.62 1.36
C ASP A 38 -6.78 -4.48 2.22
N ILE A 39 -6.24 -4.31 3.43
CA ILE A 39 -6.59 -3.16 4.29
C ILE A 39 -6.21 -1.83 3.62
N THR A 40 -5.09 -1.81 2.90
CA THR A 40 -4.60 -0.60 2.23
C THR A 40 -5.41 -0.29 0.98
N GLU A 41 -5.83 -1.30 0.22
CA GLU A 41 -6.79 -1.18 -0.87
C GLU A 41 -8.09 -0.56 -0.38
N TYR A 42 -8.64 -1.01 0.75
CA TYR A 42 -9.82 -0.41 1.35
C TYR A 42 -9.67 1.10 1.59
N TYR A 43 -8.48 1.55 2.03
CA TYR A 43 -8.19 2.97 2.19
C TYR A 43 -8.00 3.72 0.85
N CYS A 44 -7.66 3.02 -0.23
CA CYS A 44 -7.54 3.59 -1.56
C CYS A 44 -8.90 3.77 -2.26
N ARG A 45 -9.93 2.99 -1.92
CA ARG A 45 -11.26 3.03 -2.57
C ARG A 45 -11.86 4.43 -2.75
N PRO A 46 -11.80 5.36 -1.76
CA PRO A 46 -12.35 6.70 -1.94
C PRO A 46 -11.67 7.55 -3.02
N TYR A 47 -10.49 7.13 -3.51
CA TYR A 47 -9.72 7.81 -4.54
C TYR A 47 -9.78 7.10 -5.90
N ALA A 48 -10.47 5.96 -6.01
CA ALA A 48 -10.49 5.14 -7.23
C ALA A 48 -11.14 5.85 -8.43
N ASP A 49 -12.14 6.69 -8.16
CA ASP A 49 -12.88 7.46 -9.17
C ASP A 49 -12.53 8.96 -9.15
N VAL A 50 -11.43 9.32 -8.49
CA VAL A 50 -10.97 10.71 -8.43
C VAL A 50 -9.93 10.87 -9.54
N ASP A 51 -10.27 11.64 -10.57
CA ASP A 51 -9.30 12.03 -11.59
C ASP A 51 -8.11 12.74 -10.91
N ASP A 52 -6.90 12.43 -11.40
CA ASP A 52 -5.72 13.20 -11.05
C ASP A 52 -5.98 14.65 -11.49
N VAL A 53 -6.31 15.51 -10.52
CA VAL A 53 -6.45 16.94 -10.77
C VAL A 53 -5.07 17.43 -11.15
N ASP A 54 -4.86 17.65 -12.44
CA ASP A 54 -3.78 18.49 -12.94
C ASP A 54 -4.02 19.88 -12.34
N ASP A 55 -3.37 20.18 -11.21
CA ASP A 55 -3.28 21.55 -10.70
C ASP A 55 -2.54 22.37 -11.77
N VAL A 56 -3.31 23.11 -12.58
CA VAL A 56 -2.83 24.04 -13.63
C VAL A 56 -2.07 25.21 -13.03
#